data_AF-A0A1G7A690-F1
#
_entry.id   AF-A0A1G7A690-F1
#
_cell.length_a   1.000
_cell.length_b   1.000
_cell.length_c   1.000
_cell.angle_alpha   90.00
_cell.angle_beta   90.00
_cell.angle_gamma   90.00
#
_symmetry.space_group_name_H-M   'P 1'
#
loop_
_entity.id
_entity.type
_entity.pdbx_description
1 polymer ?
#
loop_
_entity_poly.entity_id
_entity_poly.type
_entity_poly.pdbx_seq_one_letter_code
_entity_poly.pdbx_strand_id
1 'polypeptide(L)'
;MVILKKISFSNEEVVYEYYPEGKTEFPGIIAADLKERKVFLKESSQKDFYQEILGVELNDMRDSINKMRVENGEEPYTEEEFPACDPDKDYGGYVYAEKALSKLAEFFEANDFRDEGMVAWY
;
A
#
# COMPACT_ATOMS: atom_id res chain seq x y z
N MET A 1 2.02 13.70 1.26
CA MET A 1 0.61 13.76 1.74
C MET A 1 -0.34 13.21 0.68
N VAL A 2 -1.38 12.46 1.05
CA VAL A 2 -2.52 12.07 0.18
C VAL A 2 -3.80 12.55 0.86
N ILE A 3 -4.71 13.14 0.09
CA ILE A 3 -6.08 13.42 0.53
C ILE A 3 -7.00 12.38 -0.11
N LEU A 4 -7.97 11.89 0.64
CA LEU A 4 -9.02 10.99 0.16
C LEU A 4 -10.35 11.73 0.26
N LYS A 5 -11.20 11.62 -0.77
CA LYS A 5 -12.58 12.10 -0.74
C LYS A 5 -13.53 11.03 -1.21
N LYS A 6 -14.53 10.73 -0.38
CA LYS A 6 -15.55 9.74 -0.70
C LYS A 6 -16.42 10.28 -1.82
N ILE A 7 -16.58 9.49 -2.88
CA ILE A 7 -17.41 9.86 -4.04
C ILE A 7 -18.66 8.98 -4.14
N SER A 8 -18.64 7.78 -3.58
CA SER A 8 -19.78 6.88 -3.55
C SER A 8 -19.75 5.98 -2.33
N PHE A 9 -20.93 5.69 -1.78
CA PHE A 9 -21.14 4.74 -0.72
C PHE A 9 -22.41 3.94 -1.00
N SER A 10 -22.29 2.62 -1.05
CA SER A 10 -23.39 1.70 -1.29
C SER A 10 -23.32 0.52 -0.33
N ASN A 11 -24.26 -0.42 -0.44
CA ASN A 11 -24.23 -1.66 0.35
C ASN A 11 -23.15 -2.65 -0.13
N GLU A 12 -22.56 -2.43 -1.30
CA GLU A 12 -21.60 -3.35 -1.92
C GLU A 12 -20.19 -2.79 -1.90
N GLU A 13 -20.04 -1.51 -2.20
CA GLU A 13 -18.74 -0.85 -2.27
C GLU A 13 -18.76 0.58 -1.71
N VAL A 14 -17.58 1.03 -1.29
CA VAL A 14 -17.27 2.43 -1.00
C VAL A 14 -16.13 2.86 -1.91
N VAL A 15 -16.28 4.02 -2.55
CA VAL A 15 -15.33 4.53 -3.54
C VAL A 15 -14.82 5.89 -3.12
N TYR A 16 -13.51 6.07 -3.20
CA TYR A 16 -12.82 7.32 -2.91
C TYR A 16 -11.97 7.76 -4.11
N GLU A 17 -11.95 9.06 -4.34
CA GLU A 17 -10.83 9.69 -5.05
C GLU A 17 -9.67 9.89 -4.08
N TYR A 18 -8.45 9.66 -4.54
CA TYR A 18 -7.25 10.04 -3.83
C TYR A 18 -6.44 11.06 -4.63
N TYR A 19 -5.84 12.01 -3.92
CA TYR A 19 -5.15 13.17 -4.47
C TYR A 19 -3.70 13.18 -3.99
N PRO A 20 -2.74 12.77 -4.84
CA PRO A 20 -1.32 12.89 -4.55
C PRO A 20 -0.92 14.33 -4.21
N GLU A 21 -0.16 14.49 -3.12
CA GLU A 21 0.30 15.79 -2.61
C GLU A 21 -0.83 16.81 -2.31
N GLY A 22 -2.07 16.34 -2.18
CA GLY A 22 -3.24 17.22 -2.04
C GLY A 22 -3.58 18.03 -3.29
N LYS A 23 -2.96 17.72 -4.44
CA LYS A 23 -3.28 18.36 -5.72
C LYS A 23 -4.55 17.73 -6.28
N THR A 24 -5.57 18.55 -6.50
CA THR A 24 -6.89 18.10 -6.98
C THR A 24 -6.91 17.77 -8.47
N GLU A 25 -5.84 18.09 -9.20
CA GLU A 25 -5.69 17.79 -10.62
C GLU A 25 -5.31 16.31 -10.79
N PHE A 26 -6.10 15.56 -11.57
CA PHE A 26 -5.90 14.14 -11.86
C PHE A 26 -5.99 13.23 -10.63
N PRO A 27 -7.15 13.09 -9.97
CA PRO A 27 -7.32 12.11 -8.91
C PRO A 27 -7.09 10.69 -9.44
N GLY A 28 -6.68 9.79 -8.56
CA GLY A 28 -6.85 8.35 -8.77
C GLY A 28 -8.07 7.84 -8.02
N ILE A 29 -8.49 6.61 -8.28
CA ILE A 29 -9.70 6.01 -7.71
C ILE A 29 -9.34 4.73 -6.97
N ILE A 30 -9.72 4.64 -5.70
CA ILE A 30 -9.64 3.42 -4.89
C ILE A 30 -11.03 3.03 -4.40
N ALA A 31 -11.21 1.75 -4.11
CA ALA A 31 -12.46 1.23 -3.58
C ALA A 31 -12.23 0.17 -2.51
N ALA A 32 -13.25 0.02 -1.66
CA ALA A 32 -13.39 -1.09 -0.73
C ALA A 32 -14.63 -1.89 -1.11
N ASP A 33 -14.47 -3.20 -1.33
CA ASP A 33 -15.57 -4.14 -1.45
C ASP A 33 -16.00 -4.56 -0.04
N LEU A 34 -17.25 -4.23 0.31
CA LEU A 34 -17.81 -4.48 1.63
C LEU A 34 -18.14 -5.97 1.85
N LYS A 35 -18.37 -6.75 0.79
CA LYS A 35 -18.69 -8.19 0.87
C LYS A 35 -17.42 -9.02 1.00
N GLU A 36 -16.42 -8.75 0.16
CA GLU A 36 -15.14 -9.47 0.17
C GLU A 36 -14.18 -8.97 1.25
N ARG A 37 -14.46 -7.82 1.87
CA ARG A 37 -13.58 -7.17 2.85
C ARG A 37 -12.19 -6.88 2.30
N LYS A 38 -12.13 -6.29 1.11
CA LYS A 38 -10.87 -5.96 0.42
C LYS A 38 -10.87 -4.53 -0.07
N VAL A 39 -9.69 -3.91 -0.05
CA VAL A 39 -9.42 -2.64 -0.72
C VAL A 39 -8.63 -2.88 -1.99
N PHE A 40 -8.84 -2.06 -3.01
CA PHE A 40 -8.14 -2.20 -4.29
C PHE A 40 -8.11 -0.87 -5.05
N LEU A 41 -7.09 -0.74 -5.90
CA LEU A 41 -6.92 0.36 -6.82
C LEU A 41 -7.78 0.14 -8.06
N LYS A 42 -8.68 1.09 -8.37
CA LYS A 42 -9.46 1.10 -9.62
C LYS A 42 -8.73 1.86 -10.72
N GLU A 43 -8.17 3.02 -10.40
CA GLU A 43 -7.45 3.88 -11.34
C GLU A 43 -6.28 4.58 -10.65
N SER A 44 -5.09 4.54 -11.25
CA SER A 44 -3.96 5.32 -10.76
C SER A 44 -4.07 6.79 -11.15
N SER A 45 -3.68 7.70 -10.26
CA SER A 45 -3.55 9.11 -10.60
C SER A 45 -2.41 9.29 -11.60
N GLN A 46 -2.56 10.21 -12.55
CA GLN A 46 -1.46 10.62 -13.45
C GLN A 46 -0.30 11.31 -12.73
N LYS A 47 -0.52 11.75 -11.48
CA LYS A 47 0.51 12.30 -10.59
C LYS A 47 1.11 11.25 -9.67
N ASP A 48 0.57 10.03 -9.68
CA ASP A 48 1.20 8.90 -9.04
C ASP A 48 2.37 8.38 -9.90
N PHE A 49 3.24 7.61 -9.28
CA PHE A 49 4.32 6.94 -9.97
C PHE A 49 4.49 5.54 -9.40
N TYR A 50 4.73 4.62 -10.31
CA TYR A 50 5.02 3.24 -9.97
C TYR A 50 6.47 3.13 -9.53
N GLN A 51 6.69 2.53 -8.37
CA GLN A 51 8.01 2.15 -7.91
C GLN A 51 8.11 0.63 -8.02
N GLU A 52 8.90 0.17 -8.98
CA GLU A 52 9.26 -1.24 -9.13
C GLU A 52 10.13 -1.69 -7.96
N ILE A 53 9.86 -2.88 -7.45
CA ILE A 53 10.67 -3.53 -6.42
C ILE A 53 10.75 -5.00 -6.80
N LEU A 54 11.89 -5.45 -7.31
CA LEU A 54 12.05 -6.84 -7.71
C LEU A 54 12.32 -7.74 -6.50
N GLY A 55 11.85 -8.98 -6.56
CA GLY A 55 12.09 -9.94 -5.49
C GLY A 55 13.58 -10.20 -5.24
N VAL A 56 14.44 -10.05 -6.25
CA VAL A 56 15.90 -10.12 -6.07
C VAL A 56 16.42 -9.03 -5.13
N GLU A 57 15.90 -7.80 -5.21
CA GLU A 57 16.32 -6.70 -4.33
C GLU A 57 15.87 -6.94 -2.88
N LEU A 58 14.68 -7.52 -2.70
CA LEU A 58 14.17 -7.93 -1.39
C LEU A 58 15.00 -9.07 -0.78
N ASN A 59 15.43 -10.02 -1.61
CA ASN A 59 16.31 -11.12 -1.18
C ASN A 59 17.70 -10.61 -0.80
N ASP A 60 18.28 -9.66 -1.54
CA ASP A 60 19.55 -9.01 -1.19
C ASP A 60 19.47 -8.27 0.16
N MET A 61 18.34 -7.59 0.42
CA MET A 61 18.06 -6.95 1.71
C MET A 61 17.94 -7.99 2.83
N ARG A 62 17.20 -9.08 2.60
CA ARG A 62 17.05 -10.19 3.56
C ARG A 62 18.40 -10.79 3.93
N ASP A 63 19.25 -11.08 2.94
CA ASP A 63 20.57 -11.67 3.15
C ASP A 63 21.48 -10.70 3.93
N SER A 64 21.38 -9.40 3.64
CA SER A 64 22.10 -8.37 4.40
C SER A 64 21.66 -8.30 5.86
N ILE A 65 20.36 -8.38 6.14
CA ILE A 65 19.81 -8.42 7.52
C ILE A 65 20.30 -9.67 8.25
N ASN A 66 20.22 -10.84 7.62
CA ASN A 66 20.70 -12.09 8.22
C ASN A 66 22.21 -12.06 8.49
N LYS A 67 23.00 -11.44 7.62
CA LYS A 67 24.43 -11.22 7.86
C LYS A 67 24.68 -10.36 9.11
N MET A 68 23.94 -9.25 9.28
CA MET A 68 24.05 -8.40 10.46
C MET A 68 23.68 -9.14 11.75
N ARG A 69 22.67 -10.02 11.71
CA ARG A 69 22.29 -10.86 12.85
C ARG A 69 23.42 -11.80 13.27
N VAL A 70 24.02 -12.50 12.30
CA VAL A 70 25.17 -13.38 12.56
C VAL A 70 26.35 -12.59 13.15
N GLU A 71 26.64 -11.40 12.62
CA GLU A 71 27.69 -10.52 13.15
C GLU A 71 27.40 -10.08 14.61
N ASN A 72 26.12 -9.94 14.98
CA ASN A 72 25.67 -9.64 16.35
C ASN A 72 25.56 -10.88 17.27
N GLY A 73 25.89 -12.08 16.77
CA GLY A 73 25.77 -13.33 17.54
C GLY A 73 24.34 -13.88 17.65
N GLU A 74 23.42 -13.39 16.82
CA GLU A 74 22.05 -13.87 16.69
C GLU A 74 21.94 -14.92 15.57
N GLU A 75 20.95 -15.80 15.66
CA GLU A 75 20.62 -16.73 14.58
C GLU A 75 19.94 -15.99 13.41
N PRO A 76 20.26 -16.32 12.14
CA PRO A 76 19.51 -15.84 10.99
C PRO A 76 18.01 -16.17 11.12
N TYR A 77 17.16 -15.36 10.50
CA TYR A 77 15.76 -15.72 10.36
C TYR A 77 15.59 -16.97 9.50
N THR A 78 14.66 -17.82 9.90
CA THR A 78 14.25 -19.00 9.14
C THR A 78 13.40 -18.61 7.93
N GLU A 79 13.19 -19.56 7.01
CA GLU A 79 12.31 -19.36 5.85
C GLU A 79 10.85 -19.07 6.26
N GLU A 80 10.41 -19.55 7.42
CA GLU A 80 9.06 -19.28 7.94
C GLU A 80 8.94 -17.85 8.50
N GLU A 81 10.01 -17.34 9.11
CA GLU A 81 10.04 -16.00 9.73
C GLU A 81 10.30 -14.90 8.70
N PHE A 82 11.17 -15.16 7.73
CA PHE A 82 11.49 -14.23 6.66
C PHE A 82 11.68 -15.00 5.34
N PRO A 83 10.59 -15.29 4.62
CA PRO A 83 10.64 -16.07 3.39
C PRO A 83 11.33 -15.31 2.25
N ALA A 84 11.93 -16.07 1.33
CA ALA A 84 12.48 -15.54 0.09
C ALA A 84 11.37 -15.15 -0.88
N CYS A 85 11.60 -14.07 -1.63
CA CYS A 85 10.75 -13.64 -2.72
C CYS A 85 11.14 -14.36 -4.04
N ASP A 86 10.18 -14.48 -4.95
CA ASP A 86 10.46 -14.89 -6.33
C ASP A 86 11.31 -13.79 -6.99
N PRO A 87 12.54 -14.07 -7.44
CA PRO A 87 13.50 -13.05 -7.85
C PRO A 87 13.03 -12.21 -9.04
N ASP A 88 12.25 -12.80 -9.95
CA ASP A 88 11.80 -12.16 -11.20
C ASP A 88 10.44 -11.47 -11.02
N LYS A 89 9.79 -11.65 -9.86
CA LYS A 89 8.50 -11.05 -9.58
C LYS A 89 8.66 -9.61 -9.07
N ASP A 90 7.82 -8.73 -9.59
CA ASP A 90 7.66 -7.37 -9.10
C ASP A 90 6.70 -7.33 -7.90
N TYR A 91 7.20 -6.76 -6.81
CA TYR A 91 6.52 -6.49 -5.54
C TYR A 91 6.31 -4.97 -5.34
N GLY A 92 6.58 -4.19 -6.37
CA GLY A 92 6.38 -2.76 -6.43
C GLY A 92 4.91 -2.33 -6.37
N GLY A 93 4.71 -1.02 -6.45
CA GLY A 93 3.40 -0.42 -6.33
C GLY A 93 3.39 1.07 -6.65
N TYR A 94 2.18 1.61 -6.78
CA TYR A 94 1.98 3.05 -6.92
C TYR A 94 2.12 3.74 -5.57
N VAL A 95 3.09 4.63 -5.44
CA VAL A 95 3.53 5.16 -4.14
C VAL A 95 2.41 5.88 -3.39
N TYR A 96 1.60 6.69 -4.09
CA TYR A 96 0.50 7.41 -3.44
C TYR A 96 -0.73 6.51 -3.23
N ALA A 97 -1.04 5.66 -4.21
CA ALA A 97 -2.14 4.70 -4.12
C ALA A 97 -1.96 3.76 -2.91
N GLU A 98 -0.77 3.22 -2.65
CA GLU A 98 -0.51 2.33 -1.51
C GLU A 98 -0.82 3.01 -0.17
N LYS A 99 -0.50 4.31 -0.04
CA LYS A 99 -0.87 5.10 1.15
C LYS A 99 -2.38 5.31 1.24
N ALA A 100 -3.03 5.57 0.12
CA ALA A 100 -4.48 5.74 0.07
C ALA A 100 -5.22 4.43 0.41
N LEU A 101 -4.75 3.29 -0.12
CA LEU A 101 -5.28 1.95 0.16
C LEU A 101 -5.10 1.57 1.63
N SER A 102 -3.93 1.81 2.19
CA SER A 102 -3.68 1.61 3.63
C SER A 102 -4.67 2.39 4.47
N LYS A 103 -4.91 3.67 4.13
CA LYS A 103 -5.86 4.51 4.86
C LYS A 103 -7.30 4.04 4.71
N LEU A 104 -7.68 3.59 3.52
CA LEU A 104 -9.00 3.01 3.28
C LEU A 104 -9.18 1.69 4.04
N ALA A 105 -8.13 0.88 4.18
CA ALA A 105 -8.15 -0.32 5.02
C ALA A 105 -8.38 0.04 6.49
N GLU A 106 -7.74 1.09 7.03
CA GLU A 106 -8.02 1.58 8.39
C GLU A 106 -9.49 1.99 8.57
N PHE A 107 -10.06 2.73 7.61
CA PHE A 107 -11.47 3.10 7.63
C PHE A 107 -12.38 1.86 7.60
N PHE A 108 -12.00 0.86 6.81
CA PHE A 108 -12.71 -0.40 6.68
C PHE A 108 -12.69 -1.22 7.97
N GLU A 109 -11.54 -1.30 8.64
CA GLU A 109 -11.38 -1.97 9.94
C GLU A 109 -12.16 -1.28 11.05
N ALA A 110 -12.14 0.05 11.07
CA ALA A 110 -12.90 0.86 12.03
C ALA A 110 -14.41 0.95 11.71
N ASN A 111 -14.83 0.47 10.53
CA ASN A 111 -16.17 0.69 9.98
C ASN A 111 -16.58 2.18 9.96
N ASP A 112 -15.60 3.05 9.65
CA ASP A 112 -15.71 4.51 9.71
C ASP A 112 -15.36 5.13 8.35
N PHE A 113 -16.32 5.13 7.44
CA PHE A 113 -16.18 5.63 6.07
C PHE A 113 -16.48 7.14 5.98
N ARG A 114 -15.57 7.94 6.56
CA ARG A 114 -15.64 9.41 6.57
C ARG A 114 -15.67 10.00 5.16
N ASP A 115 -16.28 11.17 5.01
CA ASP A 115 -16.34 11.84 3.70
C ASP A 115 -14.95 12.29 3.21
N GLU A 116 -14.06 12.66 4.13
CA GLU A 116 -12.69 13.04 3.82
C GLU A 116 -11.68 12.31 4.71
N GLY A 117 -10.53 11.98 4.14
CA GLY A 117 -9.38 11.38 4.82
C GLY A 117 -8.08 12.05 4.41
N MET A 118 -7.07 11.96 5.27
CA MET A 118 -5.74 12.48 4.97
C MET A 118 -4.67 11.53 5.49
N VAL A 119 -3.63 11.37 4.70
CA VAL A 119 -2.38 10.69 5.06
C VAL A 119 -1.24 11.67 4.92
N ALA A 120 -0.64 12.07 6.04
CA ALA A 120 0.61 12.84 6.05
C ALA A 120 1.77 11.87 6.28
N TRP A 121 2.88 12.08 5.57
CA TRP A 121 4.15 11.39 5.80
C TRP A 121 5.27 12.42 5.71
N TYR A 122 6.34 12.17 6.48
CA TYR A 122 7.52 13.02 6.62
C TYR A 122 8.74 12.32 6.03
#